data_AF-A0A379IG80-F1
#
_entry.id   AF-A0A379IG80-F1
#
_cell.length_a   1.000
_cell.length_b   1.000
_cell.length_c   1.000
_cell.angle_alpha   90.00
_cell.angle_beta   90.00
_cell.angle_gamma   90.00
#
_symmetry.space_group_name_H-M   'P 1'
#
loop_
_entity.id
_entity.type
_entity.pdbx_description
1 polymer ?
#
loop_
_entity_poly.entity_id
_entity_poly.type
_entity_poly.pdbx_seq_one_letter_code
_entity_poly.pdbx_strand_id
1 'polypeptide(L)'
;MKNQELIITHLNESIRALQRIVICLETGHVFGTRKPTRYREGHFRSHLEHVQHHINYAWNIRDVPHEHALNATEEEFERRSAIWISGDD
;
A
#
# COMPACT_ATOMS: atom_id res chain seq x y z
N MET A 1 4.12 -19.52 -6.34
CA MET A 1 3.77 -18.33 -5.53
C MET A 1 2.48 -18.62 -4.77
N LYS A 2 2.51 -18.55 -3.45
CA LYS A 2 1.33 -18.67 -2.58
C LYS A 2 0.59 -17.32 -2.56
N ASN A 3 -0.61 -17.30 -1.97
CA ASN A 3 -1.36 -16.08 -1.64
C ASN A 3 -1.73 -15.19 -2.83
N GLN A 4 -1.87 -15.75 -4.02
CA GLN A 4 -2.11 -14.98 -5.25
C GLN A 4 -3.30 -14.01 -5.14
N GLU A 5 -4.43 -14.44 -4.57
CA GLU A 5 -5.60 -13.57 -4.40
C GLU A 5 -5.36 -12.40 -3.43
N LEU A 6 -4.63 -12.66 -2.33
CA LEU A 6 -4.28 -11.63 -1.36
C LEU A 6 -3.26 -10.65 -1.97
N ILE A 7 -2.26 -11.16 -2.68
CA ILE A 7 -1.30 -10.34 -3.45
C ILE A 7 -2.05 -9.43 -4.42
N ILE A 8 -2.98 -9.96 -5.21
CA ILE A 8 -3.80 -9.18 -6.15
C ILE A 8 -4.60 -8.11 -5.39
N THR A 9 -5.17 -8.44 -4.23
CA THR A 9 -5.90 -7.48 -3.39
C THR A 9 -5.01 -6.30 -2.99
N HIS A 10 -3.81 -6.56 -2.45
CA HIS A 10 -2.91 -5.48 -2.03
C HIS A 10 -2.39 -4.65 -3.22
N LEU A 11 -2.10 -5.28 -4.36
CA LEU A 11 -1.70 -4.55 -5.57
C LEU A 11 -2.84 -3.65 -6.10
N ASN A 12 -4.09 -4.12 -6.06
CA ASN A 12 -5.24 -3.31 -6.44
C ASN A 12 -5.45 -2.12 -5.49
N GLU A 13 -5.22 -2.29 -4.19
CA GLU A 13 -5.26 -1.18 -3.22
C GLU A 13 -4.13 -0.17 -3.48
N SER A 14 -2.90 -0.63 -3.80
CA SER A 14 -1.81 0.26 -4.26
C SER A 14 -2.17 1.06 -5.50
N ILE A 15 -2.79 0.43 -6.51
CA ILE A 15 -3.21 1.10 -7.74
C ILE A 15 -4.27 2.17 -7.43
N ARG A 16 -5.28 1.85 -6.63
CA ARG A 16 -6.31 2.81 -6.20
C ARG A 16 -5.71 3.99 -5.43
N ALA A 17 -4.76 3.71 -4.55
CA ALA A 17 -4.05 4.75 -3.80
C ALA A 17 -3.22 5.65 -4.73
N LEU A 18 -2.48 5.09 -5.69
CA LEU A 18 -1.74 5.85 -6.70
C LEU A 18 -2.67 6.73 -7.55
N GLN A 19 -3.81 6.20 -7.99
CA GLN A 19 -4.81 7.00 -8.73
C GLN A 19 -5.30 8.19 -7.91
N ARG A 20 -5.54 8.01 -6.60
CA ARG A 20 -5.90 9.12 -5.70
C ARG A 20 -4.79 10.15 -5.57
N ILE A 21 -3.52 9.72 -5.48
CA ILE A 21 -2.37 10.63 -5.46
C ILE A 21 -2.33 11.50 -6.71
N VAL A 22 -2.47 10.89 -7.90
CA VAL A 22 -2.50 11.61 -9.18
C VAL A 22 -3.61 12.65 -9.18
N ILE A 23 -4.84 12.28 -8.80
CA ILE A 23 -5.96 13.22 -8.70
C ILE A 23 -5.66 14.37 -7.73
N CYS A 24 -5.02 14.09 -6.59
CA CYS A 24 -4.67 15.13 -5.62
C CYS A 24 -3.63 16.12 -6.18
N LEU A 25 -2.66 15.62 -6.95
CA LEU A 25 -1.64 16.44 -7.60
C LEU A 25 -2.23 17.29 -8.73
N GLU A 26 -3.11 16.72 -9.55
CA GLU A 26 -3.77 17.42 -10.66
C GLU A 26 -4.74 18.50 -10.18
N THR A 27 -5.50 18.23 -9.10
CA THR A 27 -6.51 19.16 -8.59
C THR A 27 -5.96 20.12 -7.54
N GLY A 28 -4.80 19.85 -6.96
CA GLY A 28 -4.21 20.59 -5.84
C GLY A 28 -4.94 20.42 -4.50
N HIS A 29 -5.88 19.48 -4.40
CA HIS A 29 -6.71 19.25 -3.22
C HIS A 29 -6.69 17.80 -2.76
N VAL A 30 -6.89 17.57 -1.45
CA VAL A 30 -6.99 16.22 -0.87
C VAL A 30 -8.25 15.53 -1.40
N PHE A 31 -8.10 14.34 -1.97
CA PHE A 31 -9.20 13.52 -2.46
C PHE A 31 -10.10 13.02 -1.32
N GLY A 32 -11.41 13.00 -1.54
CA GLY A 32 -12.38 12.39 -0.61
C GLY A 32 -12.72 13.21 0.63
N THR A 33 -12.25 14.46 0.75
CA THR A 33 -12.62 15.34 1.86
C THR A 33 -13.90 16.12 1.55
N ARG A 34 -14.79 16.27 2.54
CA ARG A 34 -16.04 17.05 2.40
C ARG A 34 -15.81 18.53 2.07
N LYS A 35 -14.64 19.06 2.42
CA LYS A 35 -14.21 20.43 2.10
C LYS A 35 -12.88 20.37 1.35
N PRO A 36 -12.70 21.14 0.26
CA PRO A 36 -11.43 21.17 -0.46
C PRO A 36 -10.31 21.64 0.47
N THR A 37 -9.42 20.72 0.81
CA THR A 37 -8.22 21.01 1.61
C THR A 37 -7.03 20.97 0.68
N ARG A 38 -6.14 21.95 0.75
CA ARG A 38 -4.94 22.00 -0.11
C ARG A 38 -4.09 20.73 0.08
N TYR A 39 -3.73 20.09 -1.03
CA TYR A 39 -2.79 18.98 -1.03
C TYR A 39 -1.37 19.51 -0.76
N ARG A 40 -0.62 18.81 0.10
CA ARG A 40 0.68 19.27 0.62
C ARG A 40 1.65 18.12 0.57
N GLU A 41 2.95 18.44 0.61
CA GLU A 41 4.03 17.46 0.61
C GLU A 41 3.87 16.38 1.69
N GLY A 42 3.46 16.75 2.91
CA GLY A 42 3.20 15.76 3.96
C GLY A 42 2.11 14.74 3.60
N HIS A 43 1.05 15.16 2.90
CA HIS A 43 0.02 14.25 2.39
C HIS A 43 0.56 13.37 1.26
N PHE A 44 1.38 13.94 0.37
CA PHE A 44 2.03 13.22 -0.72
C PHE A 44 2.93 12.10 -0.21
N ARG A 45 3.83 12.44 0.71
CA ARG A 45 4.71 11.48 1.37
C ARG A 45 3.92 10.36 2.05
N SER A 46 2.94 10.71 2.89
CA SER A 46 2.13 9.73 3.60
C SER A 46 1.35 8.80 2.66
N HIS A 47 0.81 9.32 1.55
CA HIS A 47 0.13 8.48 0.56
C HIS A 47 1.11 7.54 -0.18
N LEU A 48 2.32 8.00 -0.51
CA LEU A 48 3.35 7.13 -1.10
C LEU A 48 3.82 6.04 -0.14
N GLU A 49 3.99 6.37 1.14
CA GLU A 49 4.32 5.40 2.20
C GLU A 49 3.22 4.32 2.29
N HIS A 50 1.94 4.69 2.20
CA HIS A 50 0.83 3.74 2.16
C HIS A 50 0.87 2.85 0.89
N VAL A 51 1.14 3.41 -0.28
CA VAL A 51 1.32 2.61 -1.51
C VAL A 51 2.45 1.59 -1.33
N GLN A 52 3.59 2.05 -0.85
CA GLN A 52 4.76 1.21 -0.59
C GLN A 52 4.44 0.09 0.41
N HIS A 53 3.71 0.41 1.47
CA HIS A 53 3.30 -0.54 2.50
C HIS A 53 2.55 -1.74 1.88
N HIS A 54 1.57 -1.49 1.00
CA HIS A 54 0.86 -2.56 0.29
C HIS A 54 1.75 -3.35 -0.68
N ILE A 55 2.65 -2.68 -1.42
CA ILE A 55 3.59 -3.35 -2.35
C ILE A 55 4.53 -4.29 -1.58
N ASN A 56 5.10 -3.81 -0.48
CA ASN A 56 5.99 -4.59 0.36
C ASN A 56 5.25 -5.78 0.97
N TYR A 57 4.03 -5.59 1.49
CA TYR A 57 3.25 -6.70 2.03
C TYR A 57 3.00 -7.77 0.96
N ALA A 58 2.56 -7.37 -0.24
CA ALA A 58 2.30 -8.26 -1.36
C ALA A 58 3.53 -9.10 -1.72
N TRP A 59 4.73 -8.49 -1.74
CA TRP A 59 5.98 -9.21 -1.95
C TRP A 59 6.29 -10.19 -0.81
N ASN A 60 6.16 -9.74 0.44
CA ASN A 60 6.61 -10.48 1.61
C ASN A 60 5.68 -11.62 2.05
N ILE A 61 4.47 -11.71 1.47
CA ILE A 61 3.57 -12.85 1.65
C ILE A 61 3.72 -13.92 0.56
N ARG A 62 4.50 -13.72 -0.50
CA ARG A 62 4.54 -14.61 -1.69
C ARG A 62 4.86 -16.08 -1.39
N ASP A 63 5.60 -16.35 -0.31
CA ASP A 63 6.00 -17.71 0.11
C ASP A 63 5.48 -18.11 1.49
N VAL A 64 4.78 -17.20 2.19
CA VAL A 64 4.21 -17.42 3.52
C VAL A 64 3.04 -18.42 3.44
N PRO A 65 2.89 -19.34 4.40
CA PRO A 65 1.70 -20.21 4.48
C PRO A 65 0.41 -19.40 4.41
N HIS A 66 -0.57 -19.87 3.64
CA HIS A 66 -1.77 -19.08 3.33
C HIS A 66 -2.56 -18.66 4.57
N GLU A 67 -2.74 -19.57 5.53
CA GLU A 67 -3.42 -19.29 6.79
C GLU A 67 -2.74 -18.20 7.61
N HIS A 68 -1.41 -18.10 7.57
CA HIS A 68 -0.67 -17.07 8.29
C HIS A 68 -0.79 -15.70 7.62
N ALA A 69 -0.87 -15.68 6.28
CA ALA A 69 -1.07 -14.43 5.54
C ALA A 69 -2.50 -13.90 5.68
N LEU A 70 -3.49 -14.80 5.71
CA LEU A 70 -4.90 -14.48 5.86
C LEU A 70 -5.26 -14.00 7.26
N ASN A 71 -4.68 -14.63 8.29
CA ASN A 71 -4.95 -14.32 9.70
C ASN A 71 -3.85 -13.46 10.34
N ALA A 72 -3.10 -12.72 9.53
CA ALA A 72 -2.03 -11.86 10.03
C ALA A 72 -2.59 -10.84 11.02
N THR A 73 -1.93 -10.67 12.16
CA THR A 73 -2.24 -9.56 13.07
C THR A 73 -1.83 -8.22 12.45
N GLU A 74 -2.34 -7.12 13.00
CA GLU A 74 -1.93 -5.78 12.58
C GLU A 74 -0.40 -5.59 12.73
N GLU A 75 0.18 -6.09 13.82
CA GLU A 75 1.63 -6.04 14.03
C GLU A 75 2.40 -6.85 12.97
N GLU A 76 1.90 -8.02 12.58
CA GLU A 76 2.52 -8.83 11.54
C GLU A 76 2.41 -8.20 10.16
N PHE A 77 1.27 -7.57 9.88
CA PHE A 77 1.05 -6.78 8.68
C PHE A 77 2.07 -5.65 8.60
N GLU A 78 2.15 -4.80 9.64
CA GLU A 78 3.11 -3.69 9.74
C GLU A 78 4.55 -4.14 9.57
N ARG A 79 4.95 -5.19 10.30
CA ARG A 79 6.31 -5.73 10.25
C ARG A 79 6.69 -6.18 8.84
N ARG A 80 5.80 -6.87 8.14
CA ARG A 80 6.06 -7.37 6.78
C ARG A 80 6.06 -6.25 5.76
N SER A 81 5.23 -5.23 5.93
CA SER A 81 5.19 -4.08 5.04
C SER A 81 6.40 -3.14 5.19
N ALA A 82 7.09 -3.19 6.34
CA ALA A 82 8.32 -2.44 6.55
C ALA A 82 9.57 -3.04 5.88
N ILE A 83 9.51 -4.31 5.45
CA ILE A 83 10.62 -4.98 4.78
C ILE A 83 10.64 -4.58 3.31
N TRP A 84 11.71 -3.90 2.90
CA TRP A 84 11.92 -3.46 1.53
C TRP A 84 12.19 -4.64 0.60
N ILE A 85 11.73 -4.51 -0.65
CA ILE A 85 12.11 -5.41 -1.73
C ILE A 85 13.62 -5.19 -1.98
N SER A 86 14.45 -6.15 -1.56
CA SER A 86 15.87 -6.18 -1.89
C SER A 86 16.05 -6.73 -3.30
N GLY A 87 16.91 -6.09 -4.10
CA GLY A 87 17.17 -6.47 -5.49
C GLY A 87 18.22 -7.59 -5.67
N ASP A 88 18.44 -8.43 -4.66
CA ASP A 88 19.52 -9.43 -4.66
C ASP A 88 19.08 -10.84 -5.15
N ASP A 89 17.95 -10.93 -5.86
CA ASP A 89 17.50 -12.16 -6.53
C ASP A 89 17.91 -12.20 -8.01
#